data_AF-A0A9P6CRD5-F1
#
_entry.id   AF-A0A9P6CRD5-F1
#
_cell.length_a   1.000
_cell.length_b   1.000
_cell.length_c   1.000
_cell.angle_alpha   90.00
_cell.angle_beta   90.00
_cell.angle_gamma   90.00
#
_symmetry.space_group_name_H-M   'P 1'
#
loop_
_entity.id
_entity.type
_entity.pdbx_description
1 polymer ?
#
loop_
_entity_poly.entity_id
_entity_poly.type
_entity_poly.pdbx_seq_one_letter_code
_entity_poly.pdbx_strand_id
1 'polypeptide(L)'
;MSQVLLVRLDDPVEENRYKAILKIYGRRFMSTSRRYYKQSEWSPSLERLYRKFALQHPRSQPDFPRPEDGQLEVYRRLSELQGKDVPRLYGRIELLDTYHSHDPFQMGPSPRPLNGFSDILSGLLQYIPNAFTLQDIWKEDIPPAPREAWQYIIDDAVRIVCLIRDREIINRDARPWNILVYWDAVTSMYKVFAIDFAMCEICKDELELQWRKKQVWSNEEDAIGEFMEARLKRNQGGGYEFTRSGYSKQLLEEFQYLFND
;
A
#
# COMPACT_ATOMS: atom_id res chain seq x y z
N MET A 1 -1.10 -5.99 -8.13
CA MET A 1 -0.06 -4.94 -8.04
C MET A 1 -0.41 -3.79 -8.97
N SER A 2 -0.49 -2.58 -8.40
CA SER A 2 -0.68 -1.31 -9.09
C SER A 2 0.59 -0.86 -9.81
N GLN A 3 0.47 -0.05 -10.86
CA GLN A 3 1.60 0.65 -11.44
C GLN A 3 1.96 1.87 -10.58
N VAL A 4 3.24 2.14 -10.37
CA VAL A 4 3.72 3.27 -9.57
C VAL A 4 4.62 4.15 -10.44
N LEU A 5 4.38 5.46 -10.42
CA LEU A 5 5.15 6.45 -11.18
C LEU A 5 5.62 7.57 -10.24
N LEU A 6 6.89 7.96 -10.35
CA LEU A 6 7.37 9.21 -9.76
C LEU A 6 7.01 10.35 -10.71
N VAL A 7 6.18 11.28 -10.25
CA VAL A 7 5.75 12.45 -11.02
C VAL A 7 6.31 13.71 -10.38
N ARG A 8 6.55 14.73 -11.21
CA ARG A 8 6.81 16.10 -10.75
C ARG A 8 5.55 16.91 -11.03
N LEU A 9 5.06 17.59 -10.01
CA LEU A 9 3.94 18.51 -10.09
C LEU A 9 4.52 19.90 -10.11
N ASP A 10 4.26 20.61 -11.20
CA ASP A 10 4.65 22.00 -11.39
C ASP A 10 3.38 22.84 -11.15
N ASP A 11 3.33 23.57 -10.04
CA ASP A 11 2.28 24.55 -9.79
C ASP A 11 2.68 25.88 -10.47
N PRO A 12 1.99 26.29 -11.55
CA PRO A 12 2.34 27.50 -12.28
C PRO A 12 1.95 28.78 -11.52
N VAL A 13 1.13 28.68 -10.47
CA VAL A 13 0.67 29.82 -9.67
C VAL A 13 1.62 30.06 -8.49
N GLU A 14 2.09 28.99 -7.85
CA GLU A 14 2.99 29.10 -6.69
C GLU A 14 4.49 29.00 -7.02
N GLU A 15 4.85 28.79 -8.31
CA GLU A 15 6.22 28.43 -8.75
C GLU A 15 6.83 27.23 -8.00
N ASN A 16 6.00 26.48 -7.28
CA ASN A 16 6.41 25.35 -6.48
C ASN A 16 6.47 24.09 -7.34
N ARG A 17 7.61 23.40 -7.24
CA ARG A 17 7.81 22.09 -7.87
C ARG A 17 7.99 21.05 -6.79
N TYR A 18 7.10 20.06 -6.74
CA TYR A 18 7.24 18.96 -5.80
C TYR A 18 7.11 17.61 -6.49
N LYS A 19 7.81 16.62 -5.93
CA LYS A 19 7.76 15.23 -6.40
C LYS A 19 6.66 14.50 -5.63
N ALA A 20 5.92 13.67 -6.35
CA ALA A 20 4.87 12.83 -5.78
C ALA A 20 4.89 11.46 -6.43
N ILE A 21 4.28 10.49 -5.76
CA ILE A 21 4.10 9.14 -6.26
C ILE A 21 2.66 9.00 -6.77
N LEU A 22 2.50 8.76 -8.06
CA LEU A 22 1.23 8.41 -8.68
C LEU A 22 1.07 6.89 -8.69
N LYS A 23 0.17 6.37 -7.86
CA LYS A 23 -0.16 4.94 -7.78
C LYS A 23 -1.43 4.67 -8.59
N ILE A 24 -1.31 3.96 -9.70
CA ILE A 24 -2.39 3.71 -10.65
C ILE A 24 -2.98 2.32 -10.45
N TYR A 25 -4.27 2.29 -10.09
CA TYR A 25 -5.07 1.08 -9.97
C TYR A 25 -5.95 0.93 -11.19
N GLY A 26 -5.48 0.11 -12.14
CA GLY A 26 -6.32 -0.25 -13.27
C GLY A 26 -5.83 -1.48 -14.00
N ARG A 27 -6.77 -2.29 -14.45
CA ARG A 27 -6.52 -3.60 -15.10
C ARG A 27 -5.62 -3.51 -16.34
N ARG A 28 -5.61 -2.33 -16.98
CA ARG A 28 -4.72 -1.96 -18.10
C ARG A 28 -3.25 -1.96 -17.71
N PHE A 29 -2.94 -1.56 -16.47
CA PHE A 29 -1.59 -1.31 -15.98
C PHE A 29 -1.07 -2.37 -15.00
N MET A 30 -1.83 -3.46 -14.79
CA MET A 30 -1.44 -4.59 -13.93
C MET A 30 -0.44 -5.55 -14.60
N SER A 31 0.53 -5.04 -15.36
CA SER A 31 1.51 -5.84 -16.11
C SER A 31 2.28 -6.82 -15.20
N THR A 32 2.70 -6.37 -14.02
CA THR A 32 3.41 -7.19 -13.03
C THR A 32 2.55 -8.35 -12.52
N SER A 33 1.28 -8.10 -12.21
CA SER A 33 0.36 -9.17 -11.80
C SER A 33 0.09 -10.15 -12.94
N ARG A 34 -0.08 -9.66 -14.17
CA ARG A 34 -0.28 -10.53 -15.34
C ARG A 34 0.91 -11.46 -15.55
N ARG A 35 2.14 -10.93 -15.46
CA ARG A 35 3.36 -11.74 -15.53
C ARG A 35 3.40 -12.81 -14.43
N TYR A 36 3.07 -12.45 -13.19
CA TYR A 36 3.02 -13.39 -12.06
C TYR A 36 2.02 -14.53 -12.31
N TYR A 37 0.81 -14.20 -12.75
CA TYR A 37 -0.26 -15.18 -13.03
C TYR A 37 -0.17 -15.79 -14.45
N LYS A 38 0.91 -15.55 -15.20
CA LYS A 38 1.10 -16.02 -16.59
C LYS A 38 -0.06 -15.66 -17.51
N GLN A 39 -0.69 -14.51 -17.28
CA GLN A 39 -1.76 -13.98 -18.12
C GLN A 39 -1.16 -13.14 -19.24
N SER A 40 -1.79 -13.20 -20.42
CA SER A 40 -1.40 -12.39 -21.56
C SER A 40 -1.57 -10.89 -21.27
N GLU A 41 -0.75 -10.10 -21.95
CA GLU A 41 -0.91 -8.65 -21.97
C GLU A 41 -2.28 -8.26 -22.54
N TRP A 42 -2.76 -7.12 -22.07
CA TRP A 42 -4.06 -6.63 -22.47
C TRP A 42 -3.96 -5.93 -23.83
N SER A 43 -4.44 -6.58 -24.89
CA SER A 43 -4.41 -6.01 -26.23
C SER A 43 -5.48 -4.92 -26.41
N PRO A 44 -5.29 -3.97 -27.35
CA PRO A 44 -6.34 -2.99 -27.69
C PRO A 44 -7.66 -3.63 -28.11
N SER A 45 -7.63 -4.81 -28.75
CA SER A 45 -8.84 -5.55 -29.12
C SER A 45 -9.56 -6.13 -27.90
N LEU A 46 -8.82 -6.67 -26.93
CA LEU A 46 -9.38 -7.16 -25.68
C LEU A 46 -9.98 -6.01 -24.84
N GLU A 47 -9.33 -4.84 -24.85
CA GLU A 47 -9.86 -3.62 -24.24
C GLU A 47 -11.23 -3.22 -24.84
N ARG A 48 -11.34 -3.21 -26.17
CA ARG A 48 -12.61 -2.91 -26.85
C ARG A 48 -13.71 -3.91 -26.49
N LEU A 49 -13.37 -5.20 -26.41
CA LEU A 49 -14.31 -6.24 -26.01
C LEU A 49 -14.75 -6.07 -24.55
N TYR A 50 -13.82 -5.82 -23.64
CA TYR A 50 -14.13 -5.56 -22.24
C TYR A 50 -14.98 -4.32 -22.06
N ARG A 51 -14.72 -3.22 -22.77
CA ARG A 51 -15.56 -2.01 -22.72
C ARG A 51 -16.98 -2.30 -23.15
N LYS A 52 -17.16 -3.01 -24.27
CA LYS A 52 -18.50 -3.43 -24.71
C LYS A 52 -19.19 -4.28 -23.65
N PHE A 53 -18.46 -5.23 -23.06
CA PHE A 53 -18.96 -6.05 -21.96
C PHE A 53 -19.37 -5.21 -20.75
N ALA A 54 -18.53 -4.29 -20.28
CA ALA A 54 -18.79 -3.43 -19.13
C ALA A 54 -19.95 -2.44 -19.36
N LEU A 55 -20.11 -1.93 -20.58
CA LEU A 55 -21.24 -1.07 -20.95
C LEU A 55 -22.56 -1.84 -21.05
N GLN A 56 -22.51 -3.12 -21.44
CA GLN A 56 -23.67 -4.01 -21.50
C GLN A 56 -24.03 -4.62 -20.14
N HIS A 57 -23.05 -4.73 -19.26
CA HIS A 57 -23.19 -5.21 -17.89
C HIS A 57 -22.69 -4.13 -16.93
N PRO A 58 -23.32 -2.94 -16.91
CA PRO A 58 -22.99 -1.94 -15.90
C PRO A 58 -23.14 -2.62 -14.54
N ARG A 59 -22.11 -2.55 -13.69
CA ARG A 59 -22.10 -3.27 -12.40
C ARG A 59 -23.37 -2.90 -11.64
N SER A 60 -24.29 -3.84 -11.53
CA SER A 60 -25.57 -3.69 -10.85
C SER A 60 -25.48 -3.99 -9.35
N GLN A 61 -24.27 -4.07 -8.79
CA GLN A 61 -24.05 -4.32 -7.36
C GLN A 61 -23.29 -3.17 -6.70
N PRO A 62 -23.96 -2.40 -5.83
CA PRO A 62 -23.33 -1.46 -4.88
C PRO A 62 -22.45 -2.15 -3.82
N ASP A 63 -22.56 -3.48 -3.69
CA ASP A 63 -22.07 -4.22 -2.51
C ASP A 63 -20.60 -4.63 -2.55
N PHE A 64 -19.93 -4.52 -3.70
CA PHE A 64 -18.47 -4.67 -3.78
C PHE A 64 -17.81 -3.29 -3.80
N PRO A 65 -17.37 -2.76 -2.65
CA PRO A 65 -16.63 -1.51 -2.61
C PRO A 65 -15.41 -1.66 -3.50
N ARG A 66 -15.07 -0.61 -4.26
CA ARG A 66 -13.89 -0.69 -5.10
C ARG A 66 -12.66 -0.84 -4.19
N PRO A 67 -11.65 -1.67 -4.54
CA PRO A 67 -10.44 -1.82 -3.72
C PRO A 67 -9.80 -0.49 -3.31
N GLU A 68 -9.89 0.50 -4.19
CA GLU A 68 -9.47 1.89 -3.99
C GLU A 68 -10.35 2.68 -3.00
N ASP A 69 -11.65 2.41 -2.91
CA ASP A 69 -12.49 3.03 -1.87
C ASP A 69 -12.06 2.51 -0.48
N GLY A 70 -11.59 1.26 -0.40
CA GLY A 70 -10.96 0.70 0.80
C GLY A 70 -9.65 1.40 1.17
N GLN A 71 -8.74 1.58 0.21
CA GLN A 71 -7.46 2.25 0.47
C GLN A 71 -7.63 3.74 0.84
N LEU A 72 -8.54 4.46 0.17
CA LEU A 72 -8.84 5.85 0.50
C LEU A 72 -9.41 5.97 1.91
N GLU A 73 -10.28 5.05 2.30
CA GLU A 73 -10.82 4.97 3.66
C GLU A 73 -9.73 4.69 4.70
N VAL A 74 -8.75 3.83 4.39
CA VAL A 74 -7.56 3.65 5.24
C VAL A 74 -6.83 4.97 5.41
N TYR A 75 -6.47 5.68 4.32
CA TYR A 75 -5.81 6.98 4.44
C TYR A 75 -6.63 7.99 5.24
N ARG A 76 -7.96 7.97 5.12
CA ARG A 76 -8.86 8.81 5.92
C ARG A 76 -8.73 8.51 7.42
N ARG A 77 -8.77 7.22 7.81
CA ARG A 77 -8.60 6.79 9.20
C ARG A 77 -7.19 7.04 9.73
N LEU A 78 -6.18 7.01 8.86
CA LEU A 78 -4.77 7.28 9.21
C LEU A 78 -4.38 8.76 9.10
N SER A 79 -5.33 9.69 9.04
CA SER A 79 -5.09 11.13 8.83
C SER A 79 -4.02 11.73 9.77
N GLU A 80 -4.00 11.32 11.04
CA GLU A 80 -3.02 11.80 12.04
C GLU A 80 -1.59 11.28 11.83
N LEU A 81 -1.47 10.13 11.16
CA LEU A 81 -0.21 9.46 10.84
C LEU A 81 0.39 9.94 9.51
N GLN A 82 -0.42 10.59 8.67
CA GLN A 82 0.00 11.05 7.35
C GLN A 82 1.13 12.09 7.43
N GLY A 83 2.22 11.81 6.72
CA GLY A 83 3.45 12.59 6.72
C GLY A 83 4.34 12.40 7.94
N LYS A 84 4.00 11.45 8.84
CA LYS A 84 4.79 11.07 10.00
C LYS A 84 5.22 9.61 9.93
N ASP A 85 4.23 8.73 9.82
CA ASP A 85 4.39 7.26 9.86
C ASP A 85 3.87 6.59 8.58
N VAL A 86 3.00 7.28 7.84
CA VAL A 86 2.52 6.86 6.51
C VAL A 86 2.61 8.03 5.53
N PRO A 87 2.83 7.82 4.21
CA PRO A 87 2.88 8.92 3.25
C PRO A 87 1.62 9.78 3.28
N ARG A 88 1.73 11.07 3.00
CA ARG A 88 0.54 11.91 2.77
C ARG A 88 -0.17 11.47 1.49
N LEU A 89 -1.50 11.37 1.55
CA LEU A 89 -2.35 11.30 0.36
C LEU A 89 -2.70 12.73 -0.04
N TYR A 90 -2.09 13.23 -1.11
CA TYR A 90 -2.38 14.55 -1.66
C TYR A 90 -3.75 14.60 -2.35
N GLY A 91 -4.18 13.48 -2.94
CA GLY A 91 -5.51 13.41 -3.53
C GLY A 91 -5.77 12.14 -4.32
N ARG A 92 -7.03 12.02 -4.74
CA ARG A 92 -7.52 11.02 -5.67
C ARG A 92 -7.43 11.60 -7.08
N ILE A 93 -6.86 10.83 -7.99
CA ILE A 93 -6.77 11.12 -9.41
C ILE A 93 -7.66 10.13 -10.15
N GLU A 94 -8.64 10.65 -10.86
CA GLU A 94 -9.55 9.88 -11.70
C GLU A 94 -9.11 10.03 -13.15
N LEU A 95 -8.83 8.93 -13.84
CA LEU A 95 -8.63 8.99 -15.28
C LEU A 95 -10.00 8.96 -15.94
N LEU A 96 -10.24 9.84 -16.91
CA LEU A 96 -11.47 9.84 -17.69
C LEU A 96 -11.32 8.88 -18.89
N ASP A 97 -12.40 8.16 -19.22
CA ASP A 97 -12.41 7.16 -20.31
C ASP A 97 -12.11 7.75 -21.70
N THR A 98 -12.20 9.07 -21.83
CA THR A 98 -12.02 9.81 -23.09
C THR A 98 -10.58 10.27 -23.33
N TYR A 99 -9.68 10.14 -22.35
CA TYR A 99 -8.27 10.57 -22.49
C TYR A 99 -7.40 9.50 -23.18
N HIS A 100 -7.87 8.97 -24.30
CA HIS A 100 -7.04 8.23 -25.24
C HIS A 100 -6.54 9.21 -26.30
N SER A 101 -5.32 9.70 -26.14
CA SER A 101 -4.58 10.23 -27.29
C SER A 101 -4.40 9.07 -28.29
N HIS A 102 -5.13 9.14 -29.39
CA HIS A 102 -5.10 8.27 -30.59
C HIS A 102 -5.97 6.99 -30.58
N ASP A 103 -7.22 7.15 -30.99
CA ASP A 103 -7.77 6.31 -32.08
C ASP A 103 -8.47 7.24 -33.10
N PRO A 104 -7.82 7.56 -34.24
CA PRO A 104 -8.42 8.44 -35.26
C PRO A 104 -9.64 7.82 -35.97
N PHE A 105 -10.03 6.57 -35.65
CA PHE A 105 -11.17 5.90 -36.29
C PHE A 105 -12.52 6.06 -35.56
N GLN A 106 -12.60 6.79 -34.44
CA GLN A 106 -13.88 7.15 -33.82
C GLN A 106 -14.47 8.43 -34.40
N MET A 107 -14.73 8.46 -35.70
CA MET A 107 -15.61 9.42 -36.36
C MET A 107 -17.00 8.77 -36.52
N GLY A 108 -17.80 8.80 -35.45
CA GLY A 108 -19.21 8.45 -35.49
C GLY A 108 -19.93 9.12 -34.32
N PRO A 109 -21.17 9.62 -34.50
CA PRO A 109 -21.86 10.34 -33.44
C PRO A 109 -22.20 9.35 -32.32
N SER A 110 -21.50 9.43 -31.18
CA SER A 110 -21.87 8.68 -29.98
C SER A 110 -23.08 9.34 -29.34
N PRO A 111 -24.26 8.69 -29.26
CA PRO A 111 -25.42 9.27 -28.59
C PRO A 111 -25.31 8.93 -27.11
N ARG A 112 -24.61 9.78 -26.34
CA ARG A 112 -24.74 10.03 -24.89
C ARG A 112 -23.52 10.83 -24.39
N PRO A 113 -23.70 11.79 -23.46
CA PRO A 113 -22.56 12.27 -22.69
C PRO A 113 -22.03 11.08 -21.88
N LEU A 114 -20.81 10.65 -22.18
CA LEU A 114 -20.07 9.68 -21.37
C LEU A 114 -19.68 10.37 -20.05
N ASN A 115 -20.65 10.56 -19.15
CA ASN A 115 -20.41 10.92 -17.75
C ASN A 115 -19.87 9.72 -16.94
N GLY A 116 -19.26 8.74 -17.61
CA GLY A 116 -18.63 7.59 -16.99
C GLY A 116 -17.19 7.94 -16.65
N PHE A 117 -16.93 8.27 -15.39
CA PHE A 117 -15.58 8.24 -14.84
C PHE A 117 -14.97 6.85 -15.08
N SER A 118 -13.71 6.77 -15.53
CA SER A 118 -13.14 5.46 -15.86
C SER A 118 -12.95 4.59 -14.61
N ASP A 119 -12.93 3.28 -14.84
CA ASP A 119 -12.52 2.19 -13.94
C ASP A 119 -11.07 2.34 -13.41
N ILE A 120 -10.35 3.45 -13.67
CA ILE A 120 -8.98 3.65 -13.22
C ILE A 120 -8.87 4.82 -12.26
N LEU A 121 -8.71 4.40 -11.00
CA LEU A 121 -8.48 5.28 -9.87
C LEU A 121 -7.01 5.25 -9.49
N SER A 122 -6.49 6.41 -9.15
CA SER A 122 -5.10 6.56 -8.76
C SER A 122 -4.98 7.45 -7.53
N GLY A 123 -4.02 7.12 -6.67
CA GLY A 123 -3.67 7.93 -5.51
C GLY A 123 -2.42 8.73 -5.80
N LEU A 124 -2.43 10.02 -5.46
CA LEU A 124 -1.25 10.86 -5.48
C LEU A 124 -0.69 10.93 -4.06
N LEU A 125 0.48 10.33 -3.85
CA LEU A 125 1.10 10.13 -2.55
C LEU A 125 2.38 10.95 -2.39
N GLN A 126 2.75 11.25 -1.16
CA GLN A 126 4.04 11.83 -0.80
C GLN A 126 5.19 10.95 -1.32
N TYR A 127 6.14 11.59 -2.00
CA TYR A 127 7.41 10.95 -2.32
C TYR A 127 8.36 11.04 -1.12
N ILE A 128 8.90 9.90 -0.68
CA ILE A 128 9.95 9.84 0.34
C ILE A 128 11.29 9.70 -0.39
N PRO A 129 12.10 10.77 -0.48
CA PRO A 129 13.34 10.76 -1.25
C PRO A 129 14.40 9.88 -0.59
N ASN A 130 15.20 9.20 -1.41
CA ASN A 130 16.34 8.37 -0.97
C ASN A 130 15.97 7.28 0.06
N ALA A 131 14.70 6.88 0.10
CA ALA A 131 14.26 5.79 0.94
C ALA A 131 14.61 4.43 0.33
N PHE A 132 14.89 3.47 1.19
CA PHE A 132 15.09 2.06 0.85
C PHE A 132 14.07 1.20 1.63
N THR A 133 13.90 -0.06 1.24
CA THR A 133 12.96 -0.94 1.97
C THR A 133 13.60 -1.51 3.24
N LEU A 134 12.83 -1.73 4.29
CA LEU A 134 13.33 -2.33 5.54
C LEU A 134 13.97 -3.71 5.30
N GLN A 135 13.47 -4.46 4.31
CA GLN A 135 14.05 -5.76 3.90
C GLN A 135 15.55 -5.68 3.55
N ASP A 136 15.99 -4.50 3.10
CA ASP A 136 17.32 -4.22 2.56
C ASP A 136 18.21 -3.42 3.52
N ILE A 137 17.77 -3.20 4.77
CA ILE A 137 18.48 -2.41 5.79
C ILE A 137 19.93 -2.84 6.05
N TRP A 138 20.25 -4.11 5.79
CA TRP A 138 21.56 -4.69 6.04
C TRP A 138 22.54 -4.60 4.88
N LYS A 139 22.09 -4.19 3.68
CA LYS A 139 22.99 -4.04 2.53
C LYS A 139 24.09 -3.03 2.90
N GLU A 140 25.23 -3.05 2.24
CA GLU A 140 26.35 -2.17 2.62
C GLU A 140 26.34 -0.81 1.88
N ASP A 141 25.49 -0.67 0.84
CA ASP A 141 25.52 0.47 -0.12
C ASP A 141 24.41 1.51 0.03
N ILE A 142 24.78 2.79 -0.10
CA ILE A 142 24.10 3.97 0.47
C ILE A 142 22.61 4.17 0.05
N PRO A 143 21.74 4.49 1.03
CA PRO A 143 21.97 4.37 2.47
C PRO A 143 21.42 3.04 2.95
N PRO A 144 22.20 2.25 3.69
CA PRO A 144 21.60 1.32 4.62
C PRO A 144 22.11 1.68 6.01
N ALA A 145 21.35 1.29 7.00
CA ALA A 145 21.53 1.79 8.35
C ALA A 145 22.70 1.09 9.04
N PRO A 146 23.48 1.82 9.88
CA PRO A 146 24.48 1.18 10.73
C PRO A 146 23.79 0.16 11.64
N ARG A 147 24.49 -0.91 12.00
CA ARG A 147 23.92 -2.04 12.75
C ARG A 147 23.30 -1.60 14.07
N GLU A 148 23.90 -0.61 14.71
CA GLU A 148 23.44 0.00 15.98
C GLU A 148 22.06 0.64 15.85
N ALA A 149 21.64 1.00 14.63
CA ALA A 149 20.34 1.59 14.37
C ALA A 149 19.24 0.58 14.06
N TRP A 150 19.58 -0.69 13.76
CA TRP A 150 18.60 -1.68 13.31
C TRP A 150 17.49 -1.91 14.33
N GLN A 151 17.84 -1.95 15.62
CA GLN A 151 16.87 -2.17 16.69
C GLN A 151 15.75 -1.14 16.66
N TYR A 152 16.08 0.14 16.81
CA TYR A 152 15.04 1.17 16.87
C TYR A 152 14.29 1.33 15.54
N ILE A 153 14.93 1.10 14.39
CA ILE A 153 14.27 1.20 13.09
C ILE A 153 13.20 0.11 12.94
N ILE A 154 13.54 -1.14 13.29
CA ILE A 154 12.59 -2.25 13.16
C ILE A 154 11.51 -2.13 14.24
N ASP A 155 11.85 -1.74 15.46
CA ASP A 155 10.88 -1.44 16.52
C ASP A 155 9.91 -0.34 16.10
N ASP A 156 10.39 0.70 15.41
CA ASP A 156 9.56 1.77 14.86
C ASP A 156 8.61 1.24 13.77
N ALA A 157 9.07 0.34 12.90
CA ALA A 157 8.22 -0.31 11.91
C ALA A 157 7.09 -1.13 12.56
N VAL A 158 7.42 -1.90 13.60
CA VAL A 158 6.45 -2.67 14.40
C VAL A 158 5.47 -1.73 15.10
N ARG A 159 5.96 -0.62 15.68
CA ARG A 159 5.11 0.42 16.29
C ARG A 159 4.10 0.98 15.29
N ILE A 160 4.51 1.28 14.06
CA ILE A 160 3.61 1.82 13.03
C ILE A 160 2.47 0.83 12.72
N VAL A 161 2.78 -0.46 12.60
CA VAL A 161 1.76 -1.51 12.41
C VAL A 161 0.79 -1.55 13.59
N CYS A 162 1.29 -1.48 14.83
CA CYS A 162 0.43 -1.38 16.01
C CYS A 162 -0.50 -0.15 15.95
N LEU A 163 0.02 1.02 15.56
CA LEU A 163 -0.80 2.24 15.43
C LEU A 163 -1.88 2.15 14.34
N ILE A 164 -1.61 1.39 13.27
CA ILE A 164 -2.60 1.10 12.23
C ILE A 164 -3.69 0.16 12.80
N ARG A 165 -3.29 -0.90 13.49
CA ARG A 165 -4.19 -1.83 14.18
C ARG A 165 -5.10 -1.13 15.19
N ASP A 166 -4.56 -0.21 15.97
CA ASP A 166 -5.30 0.56 16.99
C ASP A 166 -6.37 1.48 16.37
N ARG A 167 -6.34 1.69 15.05
CA ARG A 167 -7.37 2.39 14.26
C ARG A 167 -8.35 1.44 13.58
N GLU A 168 -8.43 0.21 14.10
CA GLU A 168 -9.30 -0.87 13.64
C GLU A 168 -9.03 -1.27 12.18
N ILE A 169 -7.75 -1.29 11.80
CA ILE A 169 -7.29 -1.67 10.47
C ILE A 169 -6.36 -2.87 10.60
N ILE A 170 -6.62 -3.94 9.88
CA ILE A 170 -5.70 -5.06 9.70
C ILE A 170 -5.05 -4.93 8.33
N ASN A 171 -3.73 -4.84 8.26
CA ASN A 171 -2.97 -4.88 7.02
C ASN A 171 -2.52 -6.32 6.71
N ARG A 172 -3.20 -6.99 5.78
CA ARG A 172 -2.85 -8.36 5.35
C ARG A 172 -1.52 -8.47 4.62
N ASP A 173 -0.91 -7.34 4.25
CA ASP A 173 0.39 -7.27 3.57
C ASP A 173 1.40 -6.43 4.35
N ALA A 174 1.35 -6.49 5.70
CA ALA A 174 2.35 -5.94 6.59
C ALA A 174 3.69 -6.68 6.43
N ARG A 175 4.53 -6.25 5.49
CA ARG A 175 5.79 -6.90 5.12
C ARG A 175 6.94 -5.90 5.09
N PRO A 176 8.19 -6.30 5.40
CA PRO A 176 9.33 -5.38 5.40
C PRO A 176 9.63 -4.68 4.07
N TRP A 177 9.21 -5.23 2.93
CA TRP A 177 9.33 -4.53 1.63
C TRP A 177 8.29 -3.43 1.42
N ASN A 178 7.21 -3.43 2.21
CA ASN A 178 6.21 -2.37 2.28
C ASN A 178 6.49 -1.37 3.41
N ILE A 179 7.72 -1.40 3.96
CA ILE A 179 8.21 -0.42 4.92
C ILE A 179 9.38 0.32 4.28
N LEU A 180 9.29 1.63 4.19
CA LEU A 180 10.34 2.51 3.72
C LEU A 180 11.14 3.04 4.90
N VAL A 181 12.45 3.09 4.76
CA VAL A 181 13.40 3.67 5.72
C VAL A 181 14.19 4.74 4.99
N TYR A 182 14.36 5.90 5.62
CA TYR A 182 15.20 6.97 5.09
C TYR A 182 15.92 7.72 6.21
N TRP A 183 17.04 8.34 5.89
CA TRP A 183 17.77 9.20 6.82
C TRP A 183 17.16 10.61 6.82
N ASP A 184 16.67 11.05 7.98
CA ASP A 184 16.26 12.44 8.18
C ASP A 184 17.45 13.27 8.69
N ALA A 185 17.97 14.12 7.82
CA ALA A 185 19.10 14.99 8.14
C ALA A 185 18.75 16.05 9.20
N VAL A 186 17.47 16.42 9.36
CA VAL A 186 17.05 17.43 10.35
C VAL A 186 17.11 16.85 11.75
N THR A 187 16.59 15.64 11.95
CA THR A 187 16.59 14.96 13.26
C THR A 187 17.84 14.11 13.48
N SER A 188 18.68 13.93 12.46
CA SER A 188 19.83 13.01 12.48
C SER A 188 19.44 11.60 12.92
N MET A 189 18.31 11.10 12.40
CA MET A 189 17.78 9.79 12.72
C MET A 189 17.18 9.13 11.47
N TYR A 190 17.17 7.81 11.45
CA TYR A 190 16.37 7.08 10.48
C TYR A 190 14.90 7.18 10.84
N LYS A 191 14.06 7.41 9.84
CA LYS A 191 12.60 7.43 9.96
C LYS A 191 11.99 6.37 9.07
N VAL A 192 10.83 5.89 9.51
CA VAL A 192 10.14 4.76 8.90
C VAL A 192 8.77 5.18 8.40
N PHE A 193 8.40 4.67 7.23
CA PHE A 193 7.08 4.88 6.64
C PHE A 193 6.47 3.54 6.22
N ALA A 194 5.27 3.23 6.71
CA ALA A 194 4.50 2.14 6.16
C ALA A 194 3.84 2.56 4.84
N ILE A 195 3.95 1.72 3.83
CA ILE A 195 3.35 1.92 2.52
C ILE A 195 2.48 0.72 2.13
N ASP A 196 1.74 0.90 1.05
CA ASP A 196 0.84 -0.10 0.46
C ASP A 196 -0.27 -0.63 1.38
N PHE A 197 -1.40 0.07 1.35
CA PHE A 197 -2.61 -0.30 2.09
C PHE A 197 -3.69 -0.95 1.20
N ALA A 198 -3.30 -1.53 0.07
CA ALA A 198 -4.26 -2.12 -0.86
C ALA A 198 -4.96 -3.39 -0.32
N MET A 199 -4.34 -4.05 0.66
CA MET A 199 -4.80 -5.30 1.27
C MET A 199 -5.22 -5.10 2.74
N CYS A 200 -5.72 -3.90 3.08
CA CYS A 200 -6.22 -3.61 4.41
C CYS A 200 -7.69 -4.00 4.57
N GLU A 201 -8.02 -4.58 5.71
CA GLU A 201 -9.37 -4.80 6.21
C GLU A 201 -9.67 -3.78 7.31
N ILE A 202 -10.90 -3.27 7.32
CA ILE A 202 -11.36 -2.26 8.28
C ILE A 202 -12.50 -2.89 9.08
N CYS A 203 -12.49 -2.72 10.40
CA CYS A 203 -13.61 -3.17 11.24
C CYS A 203 -14.88 -2.38 10.89
N LYS A 204 -15.93 -3.10 10.51
CA LYS A 204 -17.25 -2.58 10.12
C LYS A 204 -18.32 -3.33 10.92
N ASP A 205 -18.31 -3.16 12.24
CA ASP A 205 -19.30 -3.76 13.15
C ASP A 205 -19.16 -5.27 13.39
N GLU A 206 -17.95 -5.81 13.24
CA GLU A 206 -17.68 -7.21 13.58
C GLU A 206 -17.74 -7.42 15.10
N LEU A 207 -18.21 -8.60 15.53
CA LEU A 207 -18.13 -8.97 16.93
C LEU A 207 -16.68 -8.91 17.40
N GLU A 208 -16.44 -8.29 18.55
CA GLU A 208 -15.08 -8.05 19.10
C GLU A 208 -14.22 -9.33 19.08
N LEU A 209 -14.81 -10.45 19.49
CA LEU A 209 -14.15 -11.76 19.48
C LEU A 209 -13.66 -12.17 18.09
N GLN A 210 -14.46 -11.95 17.05
CA GLN A 210 -14.10 -12.30 15.67
C GLN A 210 -13.01 -11.37 15.12
N TRP A 211 -13.13 -10.08 15.43
CA TRP A 211 -12.10 -9.10 15.06
C TRP A 211 -10.74 -9.43 15.70
N ARG A 212 -10.72 -9.71 17.01
CA ARG A 212 -9.50 -10.10 17.74
C ARG A 212 -8.89 -11.39 17.20
N LYS A 213 -9.71 -12.39 16.85
CA LYS A 213 -9.24 -13.60 16.16
C LYS A 213 -8.57 -13.26 14.82
N LYS A 214 -9.16 -12.37 14.02
CA LYS A 214 -8.55 -11.95 12.75
C LYS A 214 -7.22 -11.23 12.94
N GLN A 215 -7.08 -10.43 13.99
CA GLN A 215 -5.82 -9.75 14.34
C GLN A 215 -4.72 -10.78 14.64
N VAL A 216 -5.05 -11.82 15.43
CA VAL A 216 -4.14 -12.94 15.70
C VAL A 216 -3.74 -13.65 14.40
N TRP A 217 -4.69 -14.00 13.54
CA TRP A 217 -4.36 -14.64 12.26
C TRP A 217 -3.54 -13.77 11.31
N SER A 218 -3.62 -12.44 11.44
CA SER A 218 -2.89 -11.54 10.56
C SER A 218 -1.39 -11.50 10.89
N ASN A 219 -1.00 -11.74 12.15
CA ASN A 219 0.41 -11.80 12.59
C ASN A 219 1.25 -10.62 12.07
N GLU A 220 0.71 -9.40 12.07
CA GLU A 220 1.32 -8.25 11.40
C GLU A 220 2.67 -7.85 12.03
N GLU A 221 2.77 -7.93 13.36
CA GLU A 221 4.03 -7.67 14.08
C GLU A 221 5.08 -8.72 13.72
N ASP A 222 4.73 -10.01 13.75
CA ASP A 222 5.66 -11.11 13.46
C ASP A 222 6.13 -11.10 12.00
N ALA A 223 5.23 -10.72 11.08
CA ALA A 223 5.53 -10.59 9.66
C ALA A 223 6.65 -9.57 9.38
N ILE A 224 6.87 -8.62 10.30
CA ILE A 224 8.00 -7.69 10.28
C ILE A 224 9.10 -8.17 11.23
N GLY A 225 8.81 -8.28 12.52
CA GLY A 225 9.75 -8.55 13.59
C GLY A 225 10.49 -9.87 13.43
N GLU A 226 9.78 -10.99 13.52
CA GLU A 226 10.41 -12.32 13.37
C GLU A 226 11.07 -12.48 12.00
N PHE A 227 10.44 -11.95 10.94
CA PHE A 227 11.04 -11.97 9.61
C PHE A 227 12.39 -11.26 9.58
N MET A 228 12.48 -10.05 10.16
CA MET A 228 13.71 -9.27 10.17
C MET A 228 14.77 -9.92 11.07
N GLU A 229 14.39 -10.42 12.25
CA GLU A 229 15.30 -11.15 13.13
C GLU A 229 15.91 -12.37 12.42
N ALA A 230 15.08 -13.22 11.83
CA ALA A 230 15.54 -14.39 11.09
C ALA A 230 16.42 -14.01 9.89
N ARG A 231 16.06 -12.95 9.16
CA ARG A 231 16.79 -12.49 7.97
C ARG A 231 18.15 -11.89 8.33
N LEU A 232 18.22 -11.07 9.37
CA LEU A 232 19.48 -10.48 9.85
C LEU A 232 20.38 -11.53 10.49
N LYS A 233 19.82 -12.49 11.23
CA LYS A 233 20.57 -13.66 11.72
C LYS A 233 21.21 -14.45 10.58
N ARG A 234 20.45 -14.71 9.51
CA ARG A 234 20.93 -15.47 8.34
C ARG A 234 21.99 -14.73 7.53
N ASN A 235 21.83 -13.43 7.30
CA ASN A 235 22.69 -12.68 6.38
C ASN A 235 23.87 -11.96 7.07
N GLN A 236 23.74 -11.64 8.36
CA GLN A 236 24.64 -10.73 9.07
C GLN A 236 25.03 -11.24 10.48
N GLY A 237 24.61 -12.45 10.86
CA GLY A 237 24.90 -13.04 12.16
C GLY A 237 24.08 -12.48 13.33
N GLY A 238 23.06 -11.67 13.07
CA GLY A 238 22.16 -11.10 14.09
C GLY A 238 22.16 -9.58 14.06
N GLY A 239 21.90 -8.94 15.20
CA GLY A 239 21.87 -7.47 15.34
C GLY A 239 20.49 -6.86 15.60
N TYR A 240 19.47 -7.71 15.77
CA TYR A 240 18.12 -7.32 16.17
C TYR A 240 17.52 -8.46 16.98
N GLU A 241 16.82 -8.11 18.05
CA GLU A 241 16.05 -9.04 18.89
C GLU A 241 14.59 -8.59 18.89
N PHE A 242 13.69 -9.48 18.44
CA PHE A 242 12.29 -9.12 18.33
C PHE A 242 11.56 -9.31 19.66
N THR A 243 10.85 -8.26 20.09
CA THR A 243 9.90 -8.35 21.20
C THR A 243 8.51 -7.95 20.74
N ARG A 244 7.56 -8.88 20.85
CA ARG A 244 6.13 -8.61 20.61
C ARG A 244 5.59 -7.55 21.57
N SER A 245 4.64 -6.75 21.09
CA SER A 245 3.88 -5.83 21.94
C SER A 245 3.12 -6.59 23.03
N GLY A 246 2.84 -5.91 24.15
CA GLY A 246 2.07 -6.50 25.25
C GLY A 246 0.68 -6.98 24.82
N TYR A 247 0.04 -6.23 23.91
CA TYR A 247 -1.26 -6.61 23.36
C TYR A 247 -1.20 -7.87 22.50
N SER A 248 -0.19 -7.99 21.62
CA SER A 248 -0.04 -9.20 20.80
C SER A 248 0.26 -10.44 21.64
N LYS A 249 1.05 -10.29 22.73
CA LYS A 249 1.26 -11.38 23.70
C LYS A 249 -0.06 -11.80 24.34
N GLN A 250 -0.85 -10.84 24.82
CA GLN A 250 -2.16 -11.10 25.42
C GLN A 250 -3.11 -11.83 24.44
N LEU A 251 -3.17 -11.37 23.19
CA LEU A 251 -3.98 -12.02 22.16
C LEU A 251 -3.52 -13.45 21.88
N LEU A 252 -2.22 -13.71 21.78
CA LEU A 252 -1.69 -15.05 21.55
C LEU A 252 -1.97 -15.99 22.74
N GLU A 253 -1.88 -15.49 23.98
CA GLU A 253 -2.24 -16.26 25.18
C GLU A 253 -3.72 -16.61 25.20
N GLU A 254 -4.60 -15.64 24.90
CA GLU A 254 -6.05 -15.84 24.88
C GLU A 254 -6.50 -16.81 23.77
N PHE A 255 -5.86 -16.72 22.60
CA PHE A 255 -6.22 -17.51 21.41
C PHE A 255 -5.24 -18.63 21.11
N GLN A 256 -4.43 -19.06 22.08
CA GLN A 256 -3.42 -20.10 21.91
C GLN A 256 -4.01 -21.41 21.35
N TYR A 257 -5.25 -21.73 21.72
CA TYR A 257 -5.98 -22.91 21.24
C TYR A 257 -6.18 -22.93 19.72
N LEU A 258 -6.12 -21.79 19.02
CA LEU A 258 -6.24 -21.74 17.56
C LEU A 258 -5.04 -22.34 16.81
N PHE A 259 -3.93 -22.60 17.51
CA PHE A 259 -2.67 -23.06 16.91
C PHE A 259 -2.26 -24.48 17.33
N ASN A 260 -3.08 -25.16 18.14
CA ASN A 260 -2.77 -26.47 18.71
C ASN A 260 -3.52 -27.65 18.05
N ASP A 261 -4.21 -27.41 16.93
CA ASP A 261 -4.85 -28.42 16.06
C ASP A 261 -4.07 -28.62 14.75
#